data_AF-A0A0F9ZC63-F1
#
_entry.id   AF-A0A0F9ZC63-F1
#
_cell.length_a   1.000
_cell.length_b   1.000
_cell.length_c   1.000
_cell.angle_alpha   90.00
_cell.angle_beta   90.00
_cell.angle_gamma   90.00
#
_symmetry.space_group_name_H-M   'P 1'
#
loop_
_entity.id
_entity.type
_entity.pdbx_description
1 polymer ?
#
loop_
_entity_poly.entity_id
_entity_poly.type
_entity_poly.pdbx_seq_one_letter_code
_entity_poly.pdbx_strand_id
1 'polypeptide(L)'
;MLQCCNYSIKLINGIIPPFGDFDCQSCTVDNHIYIFIEHLYKNKIVNKSVKDFLKSDNTKIRHAAVIYCKKILDDKNILKFMQDDPFYKIRKLCIDTLNGEGLISYFDDVNDEILIKVLEVLYQRYFEYKVYFNDLETKETTKFTENLDLLFVKLTDCMTHTNIQIRILTSKLISILYKLDLKTLKHMLFKNTDNNISGIIVYGLEDECSLVRKNTIISLYIFYKEVILNLQKKGKDYKKIVKILVEYFINTINDEDIQVRNTAIHFFSEMTCISKFKLNNDFIIQISYNLIKTNRLFKEDFDLLKIFRNIRFKSADVFFMVVQKLTYILESKILVQTLYEMFNNNLQFVCKKLRTFTIYAEQEQELFNKDFIVRILTLYVLKQNFSIKRKSNLEKYFLYIDLLCKQPDRLSVMKDNLIHLIRNEKYKDVFKIKNSKNDTINFMILLYKGLQRKNINGLIKLNNKFKNVNLSKSILLDRESLEKWIKNIDLNIIKK
;
A
#
# COMPACT_ATOMS: atom_id res chain seq x y z
N MET A 1 37.20 27.70 20.35
CA MET A 1 38.63 28.07 20.47
C MET A 1 39.42 26.80 20.21
N LEU A 2 40.08 26.68 19.04
CA LEU A 2 40.99 25.56 18.77
C LEU A 2 42.41 26.14 18.90
N GLN A 3 42.95 26.05 20.12
CA GLN A 3 44.32 26.42 20.43
C GLN A 3 45.24 25.33 19.90
N CYS A 4 45.87 25.59 18.76
CA CYS A 4 47.16 24.96 18.47
C CYS A 4 48.28 26.01 18.43
N CYS A 5 47.96 27.28 18.17
CA CYS A 5 48.83 28.43 18.37
C CYS A 5 47.97 29.67 18.67
N ASN A 6 48.46 30.60 19.49
CA ASN A 6 47.82 31.90 19.77
C ASN A 6 47.84 32.84 18.54
N TYR A 7 47.36 32.37 17.38
CA TYR A 7 47.21 33.23 16.21
C TYR A 7 45.80 33.82 16.17
N SER A 8 45.71 35.06 16.61
CA SER A 8 44.76 36.00 16.02
C SER A 8 45.33 36.36 14.65
N ILE A 9 44.78 35.78 13.58
CA ILE A 9 45.04 36.29 12.23
C ILE A 9 44.38 37.68 12.17
N LYS A 10 45.09 38.72 12.60
CA LYS A 10 44.69 40.10 12.34
C LYS A 10 44.92 40.36 10.86
N LEU A 11 43.84 40.29 10.08
CA LEU A 11 43.83 40.80 8.71
C LEU A 11 44.14 42.30 8.78
N ILE A 12 45.35 42.70 8.37
CA ILE A 12 45.65 44.10 8.12
C ILE A 12 45.13 44.39 6.71
N ASN A 13 44.02 45.13 6.60
CA ASN A 13 43.44 45.58 5.33
C ASN A 13 43.12 44.47 4.29
N GLY A 14 42.77 43.27 4.74
CA GLY A 14 42.35 42.18 3.84
C GLY A 14 43.49 41.49 3.06
N ILE A 15 44.75 41.79 3.37
CA ILE A 15 45.93 41.17 2.74
C ILE A 15 46.67 40.32 3.78
N ILE A 16 47.09 39.11 3.37
CA ILE A 16 47.94 38.22 4.17
C ILE A 16 49.37 38.79 4.12
N PRO A 17 50.10 38.94 5.25
CA PRO A 17 51.54 39.15 5.19
C PRO A 17 52.19 37.96 4.44
N PRO A 18 53.26 38.18 3.67
CA PRO A 18 53.90 37.13 2.90
C PRO A 18 54.24 35.92 3.79
N PHE A 19 54.13 34.70 3.24
CA PHE A 19 54.41 33.43 3.93
C PHE A 19 55.89 33.23 4.33
N GLY A 20 56.62 34.33 4.57
CA GLY A 20 58.08 34.36 4.71
C GLY A 20 58.61 33.93 6.06
N ASP A 21 57.90 34.17 7.18
CA ASP A 21 58.45 33.91 8.52
C ASP A 21 57.40 33.26 9.43
N PHE A 22 57.21 31.96 9.28
CA PHE A 22 56.38 31.14 10.19
C PHE A 22 57.28 30.23 11.03
N ASP A 23 57.90 30.77 12.07
CA ASP A 23 58.68 30.01 13.06
C ASP A 23 57.75 29.36 14.10
N CYS A 24 56.89 28.44 13.63
CA CYS A 24 56.15 27.55 14.51
C CYS A 24 56.76 26.15 14.47
N GLN A 25 57.67 25.88 15.41
CA GLN A 25 58.38 24.59 15.50
C GLN A 25 57.46 23.39 15.78
N SER A 26 56.19 23.61 16.15
CA SER A 26 55.23 22.56 16.52
C SER A 26 54.09 22.34 15.53
N CYS A 27 53.93 23.17 14.49
CA CYS A 27 52.83 23.07 13.52
C CYS A 27 53.35 23.00 12.09
N THR A 28 52.85 22.04 11.30
CA THR A 28 53.16 21.96 9.87
C THR A 28 52.54 23.12 9.10
N VAL A 29 53.22 23.56 8.02
CA VAL A 29 52.70 24.58 7.07
C VAL A 29 51.27 24.22 6.61
N ASP A 30 51.02 22.94 6.40
CA ASP A 30 49.71 22.42 6.01
C ASP A 30 48.60 22.71 7.02
N ASN A 31 48.89 22.60 8.32
CA ASN A 31 47.92 22.91 9.37
C ASN A 31 47.57 24.40 9.37
N HIS A 32 48.55 25.28 9.11
CA HIS A 32 48.29 26.72 9.00
C HIS A 32 47.42 27.06 7.79
N ILE A 33 47.71 26.46 6.63
CA ILE A 33 46.88 26.65 5.41
C ILE A 33 45.45 26.16 5.66
N TYR A 34 45.28 24.99 6.28
CA TYR A 34 43.96 24.46 6.62
C TYR A 34 43.18 25.39 7.56
N ILE A 35 43.79 25.83 8.66
CA ILE A 35 43.18 26.75 9.63
C ILE A 35 42.84 28.09 8.97
N PHE A 36 43.70 28.59 8.09
CA PHE A 36 43.45 29.80 7.31
C PHE A 36 42.19 29.67 6.46
N ILE A 37 42.06 28.60 5.67
CA ILE A 37 40.86 28.36 4.84
C ILE A 37 39.62 28.22 5.72
N GLU A 38 39.70 27.49 6.84
CA GLU A 38 38.58 27.39 7.80
C GLU A 38 38.18 28.75 8.37
N HIS A 39 39.15 29.61 8.68
CA HIS A 39 38.90 30.94 9.22
C HIS A 39 38.20 31.82 8.19
N LEU A 40 38.67 31.82 6.94
CA LEU A 40 37.99 32.52 5.84
C LEU A 40 36.55 32.02 5.66
N TYR A 41 36.37 30.69 5.67
CA TYR A 41 35.06 30.06 5.53
C TYR A 41 34.10 30.45 6.65
N LYS A 42 34.51 30.33 7.92
CA LYS A 42 33.68 30.63 9.11
C LYS A 42 33.25 32.10 9.14
N ASN A 43 34.13 33.02 8.72
CA ASN A 43 33.85 34.45 8.69
C ASN A 43 33.24 34.92 7.35
N LYS A 44 32.97 34.02 6.40
CA LYS A 44 32.44 34.33 5.06
C LYS A 44 33.25 35.39 4.31
N ILE A 45 34.56 35.45 4.54
CA ILE A 45 35.46 36.38 3.86
C ILE A 45 35.70 35.84 2.46
N VAL A 46 35.60 36.67 1.42
CA VAL A 46 35.85 36.30 0.01
C VAL A 46 37.33 36.47 -0.34
N ASN A 47 38.00 35.40 -0.77
CA ASN A 47 39.40 35.40 -1.17
C ASN A 47 39.63 34.40 -2.32
N LYS A 48 40.02 34.91 -3.49
CA LYS A 48 40.23 34.11 -4.70
C LYS A 48 41.51 33.27 -4.66
N SER A 49 42.49 33.60 -3.81
CA SER A 49 43.74 32.82 -3.69
C SER A 49 43.52 31.41 -3.14
N VAL A 50 42.36 31.14 -2.54
CA VAL A 50 42.01 29.78 -2.08
C VAL A 50 41.99 28.76 -3.23
N LYS A 51 41.81 29.22 -4.48
CA LYS A 51 41.88 28.35 -5.67
C LYS A 51 43.26 27.72 -5.87
N ASP A 52 44.33 28.38 -5.44
CA ASP A 52 45.68 27.86 -5.61
C ASP A 52 45.91 26.60 -4.77
N PHE A 53 45.18 26.48 -3.64
CA PHE A 53 45.24 25.32 -2.74
C PHE A 53 44.49 24.09 -3.27
N LEU A 54 43.78 24.18 -4.40
CA LEU A 54 43.12 23.03 -5.02
C LEU A 54 44.10 22.01 -5.59
N LYS A 55 45.34 22.42 -5.86
CA LYS A 55 46.43 21.55 -6.34
C LYS A 55 47.37 21.09 -5.22
N SER A 56 47.05 21.39 -3.96
CA SER A 56 47.87 20.96 -2.81
C SER A 56 47.98 19.45 -2.74
N ASP A 57 49.14 18.89 -2.36
CA ASP A 57 49.28 17.45 -2.13
C ASP A 57 48.47 16.97 -0.92
N ASN A 58 48.17 17.88 0.02
CA ASN A 58 47.42 17.58 1.24
C ASN A 58 45.90 17.54 0.98
N THR A 59 45.30 16.36 1.19
CA THR A 59 43.87 16.13 0.97
C THR A 59 42.95 17.00 1.85
N LYS A 60 43.35 17.33 3.08
CA LYS A 60 42.56 18.19 3.98
C LYS A 60 42.49 19.61 3.46
N ILE A 61 43.61 20.12 2.95
CA ILE A 61 43.71 21.45 2.35
C ILE A 61 42.87 21.52 1.08
N ARG A 62 43.04 20.56 0.15
CA ARG A 62 42.22 20.50 -1.07
C ARG A 62 40.73 20.44 -0.73
N HIS A 63 40.33 19.60 0.21
CA HIS A 63 38.93 19.45 0.61
C HIS A 63 38.35 20.75 1.20
N ALA A 64 39.10 21.42 2.08
CA ALA A 64 38.70 22.73 2.62
C ALA A 64 38.58 23.78 1.52
N ALA A 65 39.54 23.81 0.58
CA ALA A 65 39.54 24.71 -0.57
C ALA A 65 38.33 24.47 -1.49
N VAL A 66 37.97 23.21 -1.77
CA VAL A 66 36.77 22.86 -2.57
C VAL A 66 35.50 23.37 -1.89
N ILE A 67 35.34 23.11 -0.58
CA ILE A 67 34.16 23.56 0.18
C ILE A 67 34.05 25.08 0.14
N TYR A 68 35.16 25.77 0.36
CA TYR A 68 35.22 27.22 0.34
C TYR A 68 34.87 27.77 -1.05
N CYS A 69 35.49 27.25 -2.11
CA CYS A 69 35.21 27.68 -3.48
C CYS A 69 33.74 27.45 -3.87
N LYS A 70 33.16 26.31 -3.48
CA LYS A 70 31.75 26.00 -3.73
C LYS A 70 30.80 26.94 -2.99
N LYS A 71 31.05 27.25 -1.72
CA LYS A 71 30.07 27.91 -0.83
C LYS A 71 30.27 29.42 -0.68
N ILE A 72 31.51 29.90 -0.74
CA ILE A 72 31.85 31.31 -0.54
C ILE A 72 32.07 32.01 -1.88
N LEU A 73 32.76 31.35 -2.82
CA LEU A 73 33.02 31.93 -4.14
C LEU A 73 31.90 31.61 -5.17
N ASP A 74 30.95 30.72 -4.82
CA ASP A 74 29.92 30.18 -5.72
C ASP A 74 30.49 29.68 -7.08
N ASP A 75 31.72 29.15 -7.06
CA ASP A 75 32.37 28.68 -8.28
C ASP A 75 31.93 27.25 -8.60
N LYS A 76 30.90 27.13 -9.44
CA LYS A 76 30.33 25.84 -9.84
C LYS A 76 31.24 25.04 -10.77
N ASN A 77 32.20 25.69 -11.46
CA ASN A 77 33.11 25.00 -12.37
C ASN A 77 34.20 24.22 -11.62
N ILE A 78 34.45 24.57 -10.35
CA ILE A 78 35.45 23.88 -9.54
C ILE A 78 35.14 22.40 -9.34
N LEU A 79 33.86 22.06 -9.28
CA LEU A 79 33.40 20.69 -9.11
C LEU A 79 33.56 19.85 -10.38
N LYS A 80 33.80 20.45 -11.54
CA LYS A 80 34.20 19.72 -12.75
C LYS A 80 35.68 19.37 -12.75
N PHE A 81 36.50 20.29 -12.24
CA PHE A 81 37.95 20.10 -12.15
C PHE A 81 38.35 19.04 -11.11
N MET A 82 37.55 18.88 -10.05
CA MET A 82 37.87 18.00 -8.92
C MET A 82 37.21 16.61 -8.99
N GLN A 83 36.64 16.23 -10.14
CA GLN A 83 35.88 14.97 -10.32
C GLN A 83 36.75 13.73 -10.11
N ASP A 84 38.00 13.78 -10.56
CA ASP A 84 38.94 12.67 -10.51
C ASP A 84 39.89 12.73 -9.29
N ASP A 85 39.60 13.57 -8.27
CA ASP A 85 40.47 13.69 -7.10
C ASP A 85 40.63 12.33 -6.40
N PRO A 86 41.84 11.89 -6.02
CA PRO A 86 42.04 10.60 -5.36
C PRO A 86 41.29 10.48 -4.02
N PHE A 87 40.96 11.60 -3.37
CA PHE A 87 40.22 11.61 -2.12
C PHE A 87 38.70 11.63 -2.34
N TYR A 88 38.06 10.53 -1.96
CA TYR A 88 36.63 10.32 -2.17
C TYR A 88 35.75 11.45 -1.59
N LYS A 89 36.09 12.08 -0.46
CA LYS A 89 35.27 13.17 0.10
C LYS A 89 35.19 14.37 -0.83
N ILE A 90 36.22 14.61 -1.64
CA ILE A 90 36.22 15.66 -2.66
C ILE A 90 35.35 15.23 -3.85
N ARG A 91 35.54 14.01 -4.37
CA ARG A 91 34.69 13.46 -5.44
C ARG A 91 33.21 13.49 -5.06
N LYS A 92 32.88 13.14 -3.80
CA LYS A 92 31.53 13.16 -3.23
C LYS A 92 30.84 14.53 -3.35
N LEU A 93 31.60 15.63 -3.22
CA LEU A 93 31.08 17.00 -3.37
C LEU A 93 30.72 17.36 -4.83
N CYS A 94 31.29 16.63 -5.78
CA CYS A 94 31.12 16.83 -7.21
C CYS A 94 29.91 16.08 -7.78
N ILE A 95 29.44 15.01 -7.12
CA ILE A 95 28.35 14.15 -7.61
C ILE A 95 27.08 14.95 -7.92
N ASP A 96 26.72 15.92 -7.07
CA ASP A 96 25.51 16.73 -7.26
C ASP A 96 25.49 17.50 -8.59
N THR A 97 26.66 17.79 -9.19
CA THR A 97 26.79 18.59 -10.42
C THR A 97 26.95 17.77 -11.69
N LEU A 98 27.05 16.44 -11.58
CA LEU A 98 27.23 15.55 -12.73
C LEU A 98 25.95 15.47 -13.58
N ASN A 99 26.08 15.27 -14.89
CA ASN A 99 24.96 14.89 -15.74
C ASN A 99 24.64 13.37 -15.58
N GLY A 100 23.66 12.84 -16.32
CA GLY A 100 23.27 11.43 -16.22
C GLY A 100 24.43 10.46 -16.52
N GLU A 101 25.17 10.70 -17.61
CA GLU A 101 26.35 9.89 -17.97
C GLU A 101 27.45 9.95 -16.93
N GLY A 102 27.74 11.15 -16.43
CA GLY A 102 28.70 11.35 -15.35
C GLY A 102 28.29 10.61 -14.08
N LEU A 103 27.00 10.56 -13.72
CA LEU A 103 26.57 9.75 -12.58
C LEU A 103 26.80 8.25 -12.80
N ILE A 104 26.54 7.75 -14.01
CA ILE A 104 26.70 6.32 -14.34
C ILE A 104 28.17 5.89 -14.23
N SER A 105 29.13 6.74 -14.61
CA SER A 105 30.55 6.39 -14.52
C SER A 105 31.05 6.18 -13.08
N TYR A 106 30.40 6.80 -12.09
CA TYR A 106 30.77 6.62 -10.67
C TYR A 106 30.17 5.36 -10.03
N PHE A 107 29.39 4.54 -10.74
CA PHE A 107 28.98 3.24 -10.23
C PHE A 107 30.16 2.27 -10.05
N ASP A 108 31.25 2.51 -10.78
CA ASP A 108 32.47 1.71 -10.71
C ASP A 108 33.50 2.29 -9.71
N ASP A 109 33.14 3.32 -8.93
CA ASP A 109 34.01 3.84 -7.88
C ASP A 109 34.15 2.80 -6.76
N VAL A 110 35.39 2.57 -6.32
CA VAL A 110 35.72 1.60 -5.26
C VAL A 110 35.20 1.99 -3.88
N ASN A 111 34.75 3.23 -3.69
CA ASN A 111 34.30 3.72 -2.39
C ASN A 111 32.77 3.73 -2.28
N ASP A 112 32.24 2.93 -1.35
CA ASP A 112 30.81 2.86 -1.06
C ASP A 112 30.13 4.21 -0.80
N GLU A 113 30.81 5.18 -0.17
CA GLU A 113 30.21 6.48 0.11
C GLU A 113 29.95 7.29 -1.16
N ILE A 114 30.75 7.07 -2.21
CA ILE A 114 30.52 7.64 -3.54
C ILE A 114 29.29 7.00 -4.14
N LEU A 115 29.25 5.66 -4.16
CA LEU A 115 28.14 4.91 -4.74
C LEU A 115 26.81 5.24 -4.03
N ILE A 116 26.80 5.30 -2.69
CA ILE A 116 25.63 5.76 -1.91
C ILE A 116 25.19 7.15 -2.37
N LYS A 117 26.12 8.10 -2.51
CA LYS A 117 25.80 9.46 -2.91
C LYS A 117 25.30 9.55 -4.36
N VAL A 118 25.83 8.72 -5.27
CA VAL A 118 25.32 8.59 -6.65
C VAL A 118 23.86 8.13 -6.63
N LEU A 119 23.55 7.07 -5.88
CA LEU A 119 22.20 6.53 -5.75
C LEU A 119 21.23 7.54 -5.11
N GLU A 120 21.67 8.28 -4.10
CA GLU A 120 20.88 9.38 -3.49
C GLU A 120 20.55 10.48 -4.49
N VAL A 121 21.54 10.95 -5.25
CA VAL A 121 21.35 12.00 -6.26
C VAL A 121 20.44 11.52 -7.39
N LEU A 122 20.58 10.27 -7.84
CA LEU A 122 19.67 9.67 -8.81
C LEU A 122 18.24 9.61 -8.28
N TYR A 123 18.05 9.22 -7.03
CA TYR A 123 16.73 9.11 -6.40
C TYR A 123 16.07 10.49 -6.27
N GLN A 124 16.84 11.49 -5.81
CA GLN A 124 16.37 12.87 -5.68
C GLN A 124 15.94 13.44 -7.04
N ARG A 125 16.78 13.31 -8.07
CA ARG A 125 16.46 13.82 -9.42
C ARG A 125 15.20 13.18 -10.00
N TYR A 126 14.99 11.89 -9.75
CA TYR A 126 13.75 11.23 -10.15
C TYR A 126 12.52 11.74 -9.40
N PHE A 127 12.62 11.92 -8.08
CA PHE A 127 11.50 12.40 -7.28
C PHE A 127 11.12 13.84 -7.65
N GLU A 128 12.11 14.72 -7.80
CA GLU A 128 11.90 16.10 -8.28
C GLU A 128 11.24 16.08 -9.67
N TYR A 129 11.70 15.23 -10.58
CA TYR A 129 11.09 15.09 -11.90
C TYR A 129 9.61 14.67 -11.85
N LYS A 130 9.25 13.67 -11.03
CA LYS A 130 7.87 13.19 -10.90
C LYS A 130 6.92 14.24 -10.27
N VAL A 131 7.44 15.07 -9.36
CA VAL A 131 6.64 16.09 -8.67
C VAL A 131 6.44 17.34 -9.54
N TYR A 132 7.44 17.74 -10.32
CA TYR A 132 7.42 19.01 -11.06
C TYR A 132 7.00 18.91 -12.54
N PHE A 133 7.15 17.74 -13.19
CA PHE A 133 6.94 17.60 -14.65
C PHE A 133 5.86 16.58 -15.00
N ASN A 134 4.67 16.70 -14.39
CA ASN A 134 3.55 15.79 -14.64
C ASN A 134 2.93 15.89 -16.06
N ASP A 135 3.29 16.87 -16.90
CA ASP A 135 2.55 17.13 -18.16
C ASP A 135 3.38 17.53 -19.39
N LEU A 136 4.72 17.55 -19.35
CA LEU A 136 5.52 17.97 -20.51
C LEU A 136 6.76 17.09 -20.70
N GLU A 137 6.74 16.25 -21.75
CA GLU A 137 7.93 15.62 -22.31
C GLU A 137 8.87 16.70 -22.89
N THR A 138 9.71 17.30 -22.05
CA THR A 138 10.76 18.24 -22.48
C THR A 138 11.96 17.47 -23.04
N LYS A 139 12.72 18.08 -23.97
CA LYS A 139 13.93 17.50 -24.63
C LYS A 139 15.04 16.98 -23.70
N GLU A 140 14.99 17.26 -22.39
CA GLU A 140 15.91 16.65 -21.41
C GLU A 140 15.50 15.22 -21.00
N THR A 141 14.22 14.86 -21.17
CA THR A 141 13.70 13.51 -20.93
C THR A 141 14.32 12.46 -21.85
N THR A 142 14.72 12.86 -23.06
CA THR A 142 15.36 12.01 -24.06
C THR A 142 16.83 11.69 -23.70
N LYS A 143 17.55 12.58 -23.01
CA LYS A 143 18.97 12.34 -22.66
C LYS A 143 19.19 11.52 -21.38
N PHE A 144 18.25 11.54 -20.43
CA PHE A 144 18.34 10.65 -19.26
C PHE A 144 17.95 9.20 -19.60
N THR A 145 17.19 9.01 -20.68
CA THR A 145 16.68 7.71 -21.13
C THR A 145 17.63 6.96 -22.07
N GLU A 146 18.61 7.64 -22.67
CA GLU A 146 19.56 7.08 -23.65
C GLU A 146 20.49 5.98 -23.09
N ASN A 147 20.66 5.88 -21.76
CA ASN A 147 21.53 4.87 -21.12
C ASN A 147 20.81 4.02 -20.05
N LEU A 148 19.49 3.84 -20.16
CA LEU A 148 18.72 3.06 -19.17
C LEU A 148 19.19 1.60 -19.04
N ASP A 149 19.61 0.97 -20.13
CA ASP A 149 20.11 -0.41 -20.10
C ASP A 149 21.43 -0.52 -19.31
N LEU A 150 22.32 0.46 -19.43
CA LEU A 150 23.57 0.48 -18.67
C LEU A 150 23.30 0.78 -17.18
N LEU A 151 22.45 1.76 -16.89
CA LEU A 151 22.02 2.05 -15.52
C LEU A 151 21.39 0.80 -14.87
N PHE A 152 20.62 0.03 -15.65
CA PHE A 152 20.02 -1.21 -15.19
C PHE A 152 21.06 -2.26 -14.77
N VAL A 153 22.08 -2.49 -15.60
CA VAL A 153 23.19 -3.42 -15.27
C VAL A 153 23.80 -3.01 -13.94
N LYS A 154 24.15 -1.72 -13.81
CA LYS A 154 24.79 -1.20 -12.61
C LYS A 154 23.91 -1.32 -11.36
N LEU A 155 22.60 -1.03 -11.47
CA LEU A 155 21.66 -1.23 -10.36
C LEU A 155 21.50 -2.71 -10.00
N THR A 156 21.64 -3.63 -10.95
CA THR A 156 21.60 -5.08 -10.66
C THR A 156 22.80 -5.48 -9.81
N ASP A 157 24.00 -5.00 -10.15
CA ASP A 157 25.21 -5.22 -9.35
C ASP A 157 25.03 -4.63 -7.94
N CYS A 158 24.53 -3.40 -7.84
CA CYS A 158 24.25 -2.74 -6.56
C CYS A 158 23.24 -3.49 -5.69
N MET A 159 22.29 -4.24 -6.29
CA MET A 159 21.31 -5.02 -5.55
C MET A 159 21.92 -6.22 -4.86
N THR A 160 23.07 -6.70 -5.33
CA THR A 160 23.83 -7.80 -4.72
C THR A 160 25.00 -7.31 -3.86
N HIS A 161 25.14 -6.00 -3.70
CA HIS A 161 26.25 -5.39 -2.98
C HIS A 161 26.25 -5.77 -1.48
N THR A 162 27.43 -5.95 -0.90
CA THR A 162 27.58 -6.35 0.52
C THR A 162 27.03 -5.28 1.48
N ASN A 163 27.16 -4.00 1.13
CA ASN A 163 26.62 -2.88 1.88
C ASN A 163 25.09 -2.75 1.76
N ILE A 164 24.41 -2.90 2.88
CA ILE A 164 22.95 -2.84 2.99
C ILE A 164 22.35 -1.49 2.56
N GLN A 165 23.05 -0.37 2.79
CA GLN A 165 22.54 0.96 2.42
C GLN A 165 22.48 1.13 0.90
N ILE A 166 23.46 0.57 0.18
CA ILE A 166 23.48 0.52 -1.28
C ILE A 166 22.29 -0.29 -1.79
N ARG A 167 22.05 -1.48 -1.23
CA ARG A 167 20.88 -2.32 -1.60
C ARG A 167 19.54 -1.62 -1.32
N ILE A 168 19.42 -0.95 -0.17
CA ILE A 168 18.22 -0.18 0.20
C ILE A 168 17.96 0.94 -0.80
N LEU A 169 18.97 1.75 -1.16
CA LEU A 169 18.79 2.83 -2.13
C LEU A 169 18.48 2.29 -3.52
N THR A 170 19.17 1.22 -3.93
CA THR A 170 18.94 0.52 -5.20
C THR A 170 17.50 0.04 -5.31
N SER A 171 16.96 -0.63 -4.29
CA SER A 171 15.57 -1.12 -4.29
C SER A 171 14.51 -0.02 -4.47
N LYS A 172 14.79 1.20 -4.02
CA LYS A 172 13.91 2.37 -4.26
C LYS A 172 14.03 2.85 -5.71
N LEU A 173 15.24 2.87 -6.25
CA LEU A 173 15.55 3.30 -7.62
C LEU A 173 15.03 2.35 -8.69
N ILE A 174 14.78 1.08 -8.35
CA ILE A 174 14.15 0.14 -9.28
C ILE A 174 12.87 0.73 -9.90
N SER A 175 12.07 1.47 -9.11
CA SER A 175 10.83 2.10 -9.59
C SER A 175 11.00 3.11 -10.74
N ILE A 176 12.21 3.62 -10.98
CA ILE A 176 12.54 4.56 -12.05
C ILE A 176 12.49 3.89 -13.43
N LEU A 177 12.70 2.58 -13.45
CA LEU A 177 12.89 1.80 -14.66
C LEU A 177 11.57 1.50 -15.38
N TYR A 178 10.43 2.08 -14.96
CA TYR A 178 9.13 1.79 -15.56
C TYR A 178 9.03 2.19 -17.04
N LYS A 179 9.90 3.09 -17.53
CA LYS A 179 9.91 3.47 -18.96
C LYS A 179 10.60 2.44 -19.88
N LEU A 180 11.03 1.30 -19.35
CA LEU A 180 11.69 0.25 -20.13
C LEU A 180 10.75 -0.50 -21.07
N ASP A 181 11.31 -1.04 -22.14
CA ASP A 181 10.57 -1.90 -23.05
C ASP A 181 10.21 -3.27 -22.41
N LEU A 182 9.32 -4.01 -23.06
CA LEU A 182 8.87 -5.32 -22.57
C LEU A 182 10.00 -6.36 -22.50
N LYS A 183 11.06 -6.20 -23.31
CA LYS A 183 12.18 -7.13 -23.38
C LYS A 183 13.08 -6.95 -22.15
N THR A 184 13.42 -5.72 -21.80
CA THR A 184 14.19 -5.39 -20.60
C THR A 184 13.39 -5.75 -19.35
N LEU A 185 12.08 -5.45 -19.31
CA LEU A 185 11.21 -5.88 -18.20
C LEU A 185 11.22 -7.40 -17.99
N LYS A 186 11.25 -8.17 -19.09
CA LYS A 186 11.43 -9.63 -19.03
C LYS A 186 12.74 -9.94 -18.30
N HIS A 187 13.87 -9.38 -18.74
CA HIS A 187 15.16 -9.61 -18.08
C HIS A 187 15.15 -9.26 -16.58
N MET A 188 14.49 -8.18 -16.16
CA MET A 188 14.35 -7.81 -14.74
C MET A 188 13.66 -8.89 -13.89
N LEU A 189 12.62 -9.51 -14.47
CA LEU A 189 11.73 -10.43 -13.76
C LEU A 189 12.21 -11.88 -13.76
N PHE A 190 13.19 -12.25 -14.58
CA PHE A 190 13.73 -13.61 -14.64
C PHE A 190 15.19 -13.64 -14.20
N LYS A 191 15.53 -14.59 -13.34
CA LYS A 191 16.92 -14.97 -13.07
C LYS A 191 17.39 -15.85 -14.24
N ASN A 192 18.15 -15.26 -15.16
CA ASN A 192 18.83 -15.96 -16.26
C ASN A 192 20.33 -15.90 -16.00
N THR A 193 21.00 -17.04 -15.88
CA THR A 193 22.43 -17.13 -15.58
C THR A 193 23.33 -16.54 -16.67
N ASP A 194 22.80 -16.33 -17.87
CA ASP A 194 23.64 -16.08 -19.05
C ASP A 194 23.83 -14.59 -19.39
N ASN A 195 23.09 -13.67 -18.75
CA ASN A 195 23.20 -12.23 -18.98
C ASN A 195 23.21 -11.44 -17.65
N ASN A 196 24.15 -10.50 -17.48
CA ASN A 196 24.31 -9.59 -16.32
C ASN A 196 23.09 -8.65 -16.05
N ILE A 197 21.99 -8.79 -16.79
CA ILE A 197 20.78 -7.95 -16.76
C ILE A 197 19.62 -8.72 -16.08
N SER A 198 19.89 -9.79 -15.36
CA SER A 198 18.84 -10.71 -14.93
C SER A 198 18.56 -10.64 -13.42
N GLY A 199 17.28 -10.58 -13.06
CA GLY A 199 16.84 -10.89 -11.71
C GLY A 199 16.97 -9.81 -10.64
N ILE A 200 17.16 -8.52 -10.96
CA ILE A 200 17.19 -7.46 -9.92
C ILE A 200 15.97 -7.49 -8.99
N ILE A 201 14.78 -7.81 -9.54
CA ILE A 201 13.56 -7.99 -8.74
C ILE A 201 13.67 -9.23 -7.87
N VAL A 202 14.19 -10.33 -8.42
CA VAL A 202 14.36 -11.59 -7.69
C VAL A 202 15.33 -11.39 -6.53
N TYR A 203 16.49 -10.80 -6.77
CA TYR A 203 17.45 -10.46 -5.71
C TYR A 203 16.84 -9.55 -4.65
N GLY A 204 16.06 -8.55 -5.07
CA GLY A 204 15.39 -7.66 -4.12
C GLY A 204 14.30 -8.31 -3.27
N LEU A 205 13.61 -9.32 -3.81
CA LEU A 205 12.61 -10.09 -3.06
C LEU A 205 13.23 -11.18 -2.17
N GLU A 206 14.39 -11.70 -2.55
CA GLU A 206 15.15 -12.71 -1.79
C GLU A 206 16.16 -12.09 -0.80
N ASP A 207 16.26 -10.75 -0.75
CA ASP A 207 17.21 -10.05 0.13
C ASP A 207 16.91 -10.31 1.61
N GLU A 208 17.95 -10.46 2.42
CA GLU A 208 17.86 -10.63 3.87
C GLU A 208 17.23 -9.42 4.58
N CYS A 209 17.39 -8.22 4.03
CA CYS A 209 16.87 -6.98 4.59
C CYS A 209 15.41 -6.76 4.21
N SER A 210 14.51 -6.73 5.20
CA SER A 210 13.09 -6.51 4.96
C SER A 210 12.78 -5.16 4.30
N LEU A 211 13.59 -4.12 4.52
CA LEU A 211 13.40 -2.83 3.86
C LEU A 211 13.68 -2.91 2.35
N VAL A 212 14.65 -3.72 1.93
CA VAL A 212 14.94 -3.98 0.50
C VAL A 212 13.77 -4.72 -0.13
N ARG A 213 13.27 -5.79 0.51
CA ARG A 213 12.09 -6.54 0.05
C ARG A 213 10.85 -5.65 -0.09
N LYS A 214 10.57 -4.84 0.94
CA LYS A 214 9.45 -3.89 0.95
C LYS A 214 9.51 -2.89 -0.20
N ASN A 215 10.67 -2.26 -0.42
CA ASN A 215 10.85 -1.29 -1.51
C ASN A 215 10.75 -1.97 -2.89
N THR A 216 11.25 -3.20 -3.01
CA THR A 216 11.13 -3.98 -4.25
C THR A 216 9.67 -4.27 -4.60
N ILE A 217 8.83 -4.59 -3.60
CA ILE A 217 7.38 -4.75 -3.78
C ILE A 217 6.69 -3.45 -4.20
N ILE A 218 7.06 -2.32 -3.60
CA ILE A 218 6.55 -1.00 -4.01
C ILE A 218 6.89 -0.74 -5.48
N SER A 219 8.14 -0.99 -5.87
CA SER A 219 8.62 -0.82 -7.24
C SER A 219 7.87 -1.74 -8.21
N LEU A 220 7.64 -3.01 -7.84
CA LEU A 220 6.82 -3.96 -8.60
C LEU A 220 5.40 -3.45 -8.87
N TYR A 221 4.76 -2.84 -7.88
CA TYR A 221 3.42 -2.28 -8.06
C TYR A 221 3.43 -1.09 -9.03
N ILE A 222 4.44 -0.21 -8.94
CA ILE A 222 4.61 0.92 -9.86
C ILE A 222 4.78 0.40 -11.29
N PHE A 223 5.59 -0.63 -11.52
CA PHE A 223 5.69 -1.24 -12.85
C PHE A 223 4.37 -1.78 -13.37
N TYR A 224 3.61 -2.47 -12.51
CA TYR A 224 2.30 -2.95 -12.91
C TYR A 224 1.39 -1.79 -13.32
N LYS A 225 1.33 -0.73 -12.52
CA LYS A 225 0.45 0.41 -12.75
C LYS A 225 0.85 1.21 -13.99
N GLU A 226 2.12 1.56 -14.14
CA GLU A 226 2.60 2.50 -15.16
C GLU A 226 2.96 1.81 -16.49
N VAL A 227 3.32 0.53 -16.46
CA VAL A 227 3.78 -0.20 -17.66
C VAL A 227 2.75 -1.20 -18.11
N ILE A 228 2.38 -2.13 -17.23
CA ILE A 228 1.53 -3.26 -17.60
C ILE A 228 0.12 -2.79 -17.98
N LEU A 229 -0.48 -1.85 -17.25
CA LEU A 229 -1.81 -1.33 -17.59
C LEU A 229 -1.81 -0.52 -18.90
N ASN A 230 -0.72 0.20 -19.20
CA ASN A 230 -0.60 1.04 -20.38
C ASN A 230 -0.20 0.24 -21.64
N LEU A 231 0.42 -0.92 -21.47
CA LEU A 231 0.68 -1.85 -22.57
C LEU A 231 -0.63 -2.45 -23.08
N GLN A 232 -1.18 -1.88 -24.16
CA GLN A 232 -2.35 -2.39 -24.89
C GLN A 232 -2.09 -3.73 -25.65
N LYS A 233 -1.21 -4.61 -25.15
CA LYS A 233 -0.77 -5.81 -25.89
C LYS A 233 -1.47 -7.08 -25.42
N LYS A 234 -2.34 -7.62 -26.30
CA LYS A 234 -2.83 -9.00 -26.23
C LYS A 234 -1.76 -9.93 -26.82
N GLY A 235 -0.94 -10.56 -25.97
CA GLY A 235 0.11 -11.49 -26.40
C GLY A 235 0.49 -12.53 -25.36
N LYS A 236 1.18 -13.60 -25.77
CA LYS A 236 1.64 -14.68 -24.86
C LYS A 236 2.64 -14.16 -23.82
N ASP A 237 3.58 -13.30 -24.22
CA ASP A 237 4.59 -12.74 -23.32
C ASP A 237 3.99 -11.82 -22.25
N TYR A 238 3.03 -10.97 -22.62
CA TYR A 238 2.30 -10.12 -21.66
C TYR A 238 1.63 -10.97 -20.56
N LYS A 239 0.89 -12.02 -20.96
CA LYS A 239 0.24 -12.93 -20.00
C LYS A 239 1.26 -13.63 -19.09
N LYS A 240 2.44 -13.98 -19.62
CA LYS A 240 3.53 -14.60 -18.84
C LYS A 240 4.08 -13.62 -17.80
N ILE A 241 4.36 -12.38 -18.19
CA ILE A 241 4.86 -11.32 -17.31
C ILE A 241 3.86 -11.02 -16.19
N VAL A 242 2.59 -10.78 -16.53
CA VAL A 242 1.54 -10.53 -15.53
C VAL A 242 1.40 -11.69 -14.56
N LYS A 243 1.45 -12.93 -15.06
CA LYS A 243 1.41 -14.12 -14.20
C LYS A 243 2.55 -14.10 -13.18
N ILE A 244 3.77 -13.81 -13.61
CA ILE A 244 4.95 -13.79 -12.73
C ILE A 244 4.89 -12.66 -11.72
N LEU A 245 4.46 -11.47 -12.14
CA LEU A 245 4.24 -10.35 -11.22
C LEU A 245 3.26 -10.76 -10.11
N VAL A 246 2.14 -11.38 -10.49
CA VAL A 246 1.15 -11.89 -9.54
C VAL A 246 1.75 -12.96 -8.61
N GLU A 247 2.60 -13.85 -9.14
CA GLU A 247 3.32 -14.86 -8.34
C GLU A 247 4.24 -14.22 -7.30
N TYR A 248 4.99 -13.17 -7.66
CA TYR A 248 5.83 -12.44 -6.71
C TYR A 248 5.02 -11.83 -5.58
N PHE A 249 3.92 -11.13 -5.88
CA PHE A 249 3.05 -10.58 -4.83
C PHE A 249 2.52 -11.68 -3.90
N ILE A 250 2.05 -12.80 -4.44
CA ILE A 250 1.46 -13.87 -3.66
C ILE A 250 2.50 -14.56 -2.76
N ASN A 251 3.69 -14.82 -3.28
CA ASN A 251 4.77 -15.41 -2.49
C ASN A 251 5.14 -14.49 -1.32
N THR A 252 5.19 -13.18 -1.54
CA THR A 252 5.53 -12.18 -0.51
C THR A 252 4.40 -11.92 0.50
N ILE A 253 3.15 -12.33 0.23
CA ILE A 253 2.07 -12.30 1.24
C ILE A 253 2.36 -13.25 2.43
N ASN A 254 3.33 -14.17 2.30
CA ASN A 254 3.78 -15.02 3.40
C ASN A 254 5.15 -14.61 3.96
N ASP A 255 5.65 -13.42 3.64
CA ASP A 255 6.94 -12.94 4.15
C ASP A 255 6.97 -12.95 5.68
N GLU A 256 8.12 -13.32 6.25
CA GLU A 256 8.37 -13.35 7.69
C GLU A 256 8.19 -11.95 8.33
N ASP A 257 8.53 -10.88 7.60
CA ASP A 257 8.39 -9.51 8.07
C ASP A 257 6.96 -9.00 7.84
N ILE A 258 6.34 -8.53 8.93
CA ILE A 258 4.95 -8.05 8.94
C ILE A 258 4.78 -6.83 8.02
N GLN A 259 5.75 -5.91 7.97
CA GLN A 259 5.64 -4.73 7.11
C GLN A 259 5.73 -5.09 5.64
N VAL A 260 6.64 -6.01 5.27
CA VAL A 260 6.76 -6.51 3.90
C VAL A 260 5.47 -7.19 3.48
N ARG A 261 4.95 -8.07 4.33
CA ARG A 261 3.68 -8.76 4.13
C ARG A 261 2.51 -7.80 3.91
N ASN A 262 2.34 -6.84 4.80
CA ASN A 262 1.21 -5.90 4.73
C ASN A 262 1.32 -5.01 3.48
N THR A 263 2.54 -4.66 3.08
CA THR A 263 2.82 -3.92 1.84
C THR A 263 2.41 -4.75 0.61
N ALA A 264 2.77 -6.03 0.57
CA ALA A 264 2.38 -6.93 -0.52
C ALA A 264 0.86 -7.16 -0.58
N ILE A 265 0.20 -7.39 0.56
CA ILE A 265 -1.27 -7.53 0.65
C ILE A 265 -1.95 -6.28 0.10
N HIS A 266 -1.53 -5.10 0.57
CA HIS A 266 -2.11 -3.83 0.17
C HIS A 266 -2.05 -3.63 -1.34
N PHE A 267 -0.86 -3.70 -1.94
CA PHE A 267 -0.71 -3.48 -3.38
C PHE A 267 -1.32 -4.58 -4.22
N PHE A 268 -1.28 -5.84 -3.78
CA PHE A 268 -1.97 -6.90 -4.50
C PHE A 268 -3.49 -6.69 -4.50
N SER A 269 -4.05 -6.18 -3.40
CA SER A 269 -5.47 -5.81 -3.34
C SER A 269 -5.81 -4.72 -4.35
N GLU A 270 -5.00 -3.66 -4.47
CA GLU A 270 -5.15 -2.60 -5.46
C GLU A 270 -5.07 -3.15 -6.89
N MET A 271 -4.10 -4.06 -7.15
CA MET A 271 -4.00 -4.73 -8.45
C MET A 271 -5.28 -5.48 -8.81
N THR A 272 -5.88 -6.20 -7.86
CA THR A 272 -7.11 -6.98 -8.09
C THR A 272 -8.34 -6.10 -8.35
N CYS A 273 -8.38 -4.89 -7.79
CA CYS A 273 -9.44 -3.92 -8.08
C CYS A 273 -9.38 -3.45 -9.54
N ILE A 274 -8.18 -3.34 -10.11
CA ILE A 274 -7.97 -2.87 -11.48
C ILE A 274 -8.15 -4.03 -12.48
N SER A 275 -7.58 -5.20 -12.19
CA SER A 275 -7.60 -6.36 -13.08
C SER A 275 -8.15 -7.61 -12.42
N LYS A 276 -9.01 -8.34 -13.16
CA LYS A 276 -9.55 -9.62 -12.71
C LYS A 276 -8.55 -10.75 -12.96
N PHE A 277 -7.90 -11.24 -11.90
CA PHE A 277 -6.97 -12.36 -11.98
C PHE A 277 -7.66 -13.71 -11.77
N LYS A 278 -7.24 -14.74 -12.52
CA LYS A 278 -7.65 -16.13 -12.30
C LYS A 278 -6.52 -16.90 -11.61
N LEU A 279 -6.59 -17.03 -10.28
CA LEU A 279 -5.50 -17.55 -9.46
C LEU A 279 -5.49 -19.08 -9.37
N ASN A 280 -4.31 -19.65 -9.12
CA ASN A 280 -4.14 -21.06 -8.79
C ASN A 280 -4.70 -21.38 -7.41
N ASN A 281 -5.09 -22.63 -7.21
CA ASN A 281 -5.65 -23.08 -5.94
C ASN A 281 -4.66 -22.89 -4.78
N ASP A 282 -3.38 -23.21 -4.99
CA ASP A 282 -2.34 -23.09 -3.96
C ASP A 282 -2.16 -21.65 -3.48
N PHE A 283 -2.20 -20.69 -4.42
CA PHE A 283 -2.15 -19.27 -4.11
C PHE A 283 -3.36 -18.81 -3.29
N ILE A 284 -4.55 -19.31 -3.62
CA ILE A 284 -5.76 -18.98 -2.87
C ILE A 284 -5.68 -19.55 -1.45
N ILE A 285 -5.14 -20.76 -1.29
CA ILE A 285 -4.91 -21.38 0.02
C ILE A 285 -3.92 -20.55 0.85
N GLN A 286 -2.82 -20.09 0.24
CA GLN A 286 -1.83 -19.22 0.89
C GLN A 286 -2.45 -17.90 1.37
N ILE A 287 -3.21 -17.20 0.51
CA ILE A 287 -3.91 -15.96 0.88
C ILE A 287 -4.90 -16.23 2.03
N SER A 288 -5.61 -17.37 1.96
CA SER A 288 -6.59 -17.76 2.98
C SER A 288 -5.95 -18.04 4.34
N TYR A 289 -4.73 -18.55 4.37
CA TYR A 289 -4.01 -18.83 5.61
C TYR A 289 -3.72 -17.56 6.42
N ASN A 290 -3.41 -16.45 5.75
CA ASN A 290 -3.16 -15.17 6.42
C ASN A 290 -4.42 -14.59 7.08
N LEU A 291 -5.60 -14.79 6.48
CA LEU A 291 -6.88 -14.37 7.08
C LEU A 291 -7.26 -15.18 8.34
N ILE A 292 -6.73 -16.39 8.51
CA ILE A 292 -7.09 -17.31 9.61
C ILE A 292 -6.27 -17.04 10.88
N LYS A 293 -5.10 -16.40 10.76
CA LYS A 293 -4.22 -16.15 11.92
C LYS A 293 -4.78 -15.13 12.90
N THR A 294 -5.78 -14.34 12.53
CA THR A 294 -6.27 -13.21 13.34
C THR A 294 -7.70 -13.47 13.84
N ASN A 295 -7.88 -13.55 15.17
CA ASN A 295 -9.22 -13.60 15.80
C ASN A 295 -9.93 -12.23 15.83
N ARG A 296 -9.33 -11.19 15.25
CA ARG A 296 -9.85 -9.83 15.12
C ARG A 296 -9.49 -9.30 13.73
N LEU A 297 -10.42 -8.57 13.10
CA LEU A 297 -10.19 -7.95 11.80
C LEU A 297 -9.31 -6.71 11.94
N PHE A 298 -8.12 -6.74 11.35
CA PHE A 298 -7.22 -5.59 11.18
C PHE A 298 -7.36 -4.99 9.77
N LYS A 299 -6.65 -3.88 9.50
CA LYS A 299 -6.70 -3.18 8.21
C LYS A 299 -6.32 -4.12 7.05
N GLU A 300 -5.32 -4.96 7.29
CA GLU A 300 -4.80 -5.97 6.37
C GLU A 300 -5.86 -7.00 6.01
N ASP A 301 -6.72 -7.38 6.95
CA ASP A 301 -7.81 -8.33 6.71
C ASP A 301 -8.81 -7.75 5.71
N PHE A 302 -9.05 -6.43 5.73
CA PHE A 302 -9.89 -5.80 4.71
C PHE A 302 -9.26 -5.84 3.31
N ASP A 303 -7.95 -5.67 3.19
CA ASP A 303 -7.25 -5.77 1.90
C ASP A 303 -7.22 -7.23 1.40
N LEU A 304 -7.07 -8.22 2.29
CA LEU A 304 -7.26 -9.64 1.96
C LEU A 304 -8.69 -9.94 1.47
N LEU A 305 -9.71 -9.38 2.13
CA LEU A 305 -11.09 -9.52 1.68
C LEU A 305 -11.34 -8.86 0.32
N LYS A 306 -10.72 -7.70 0.03
CA LYS A 306 -10.75 -7.08 -1.30
C LYS A 306 -10.14 -7.99 -2.36
N ILE A 307 -9.02 -8.66 -2.06
CA ILE A 307 -8.42 -9.65 -2.97
C ILE A 307 -9.46 -10.74 -3.27
N PHE A 308 -10.06 -11.36 -2.25
CA PHE A 308 -11.05 -12.43 -2.45
C PHE A 308 -12.25 -11.99 -3.29
N ARG A 309 -12.76 -10.77 -3.05
CA ARG A 309 -13.88 -10.19 -3.80
C ARG A 309 -13.62 -10.11 -5.29
N ASN A 310 -12.38 -9.79 -5.69
CA ASN A 310 -12.03 -9.44 -7.06
C ASN A 310 -11.44 -10.59 -7.90
N ILE A 311 -10.98 -11.67 -7.27
CA ILE A 311 -10.36 -12.79 -7.99
C ILE A 311 -11.38 -13.78 -8.57
N ARG A 312 -10.93 -14.48 -9.62
CA ARG A 312 -11.61 -15.65 -10.19
C ARG A 312 -10.92 -16.93 -9.75
N PHE A 313 -11.71 -17.89 -9.30
CA PHE A 313 -11.24 -19.19 -8.83
C PHE A 313 -11.10 -20.17 -10.01
N LYS A 314 -10.12 -21.07 -9.93
CA LYS A 314 -9.96 -22.17 -10.90
C LYS A 314 -10.82 -23.38 -10.55
N SER A 315 -10.97 -23.68 -9.25
CA SER A 315 -11.75 -24.81 -8.75
C SER A 315 -12.98 -24.35 -7.97
N ALA A 316 -14.10 -25.04 -8.18
CA ALA A 316 -15.31 -24.86 -7.38
C ALA A 316 -15.08 -25.29 -5.92
N ASP A 317 -14.31 -26.34 -5.68
CA ASP A 317 -14.10 -26.88 -4.33
C ASP A 317 -13.31 -25.89 -3.47
N VAL A 318 -12.26 -25.30 -4.02
CA VAL A 318 -11.47 -24.27 -3.34
C VAL A 318 -12.31 -23.02 -3.10
N PHE A 319 -13.13 -22.62 -4.08
CA PHE A 319 -14.07 -21.51 -3.91
C PHE A 319 -15.02 -21.75 -2.73
N PHE A 320 -15.70 -22.90 -2.67
CA PHE A 320 -16.65 -23.18 -1.60
C PHE A 320 -15.97 -23.41 -0.24
N MET A 321 -14.74 -23.94 -0.22
CA MET A 321 -13.93 -24.02 1.00
C MET A 321 -13.63 -22.61 1.56
N VAL A 322 -13.23 -21.66 0.71
CA VAL A 322 -13.02 -20.27 1.13
C VAL A 322 -14.32 -19.65 1.63
N VAL A 323 -15.43 -19.83 0.91
CA VAL A 323 -16.76 -19.36 1.34
C VAL A 323 -17.08 -19.86 2.74
N GLN A 324 -16.93 -21.17 3.00
CA GLN A 324 -17.21 -21.77 4.30
C GLN A 324 -16.32 -21.19 5.41
N LYS A 325 -15.02 -20.99 5.14
CA LYS A 325 -14.10 -20.36 6.10
C LYS A 325 -14.50 -18.92 6.42
N LEU A 326 -14.83 -18.13 5.40
CA LEU A 326 -15.31 -16.76 5.58
C LEU A 326 -16.61 -16.71 6.38
N THR A 327 -17.52 -17.65 6.15
CA THR A 327 -18.77 -17.77 6.92
C THR A 327 -18.51 -17.95 8.40
N TYR A 328 -17.49 -18.74 8.78
CA TYR A 328 -17.11 -18.91 10.18
C TYR A 328 -16.57 -17.60 10.78
N ILE A 329 -15.58 -16.98 10.11
CA ILE A 329 -14.78 -15.88 10.65
C ILE A 329 -15.53 -14.54 10.62
N LEU A 330 -16.21 -14.21 9.52
CA LEU A 330 -16.73 -12.86 9.29
C LEU A 330 -18.09 -12.62 9.93
N GLU A 331 -18.31 -11.40 10.40
CA GLU A 331 -19.66 -10.92 10.74
C GLU A 331 -20.56 -10.85 9.49
N SER A 332 -21.87 -11.00 9.67
CA SER A 332 -22.82 -11.13 8.56
C SER A 332 -22.75 -10.02 7.52
N LYS A 333 -22.50 -8.77 7.94
CA LYS A 333 -22.40 -7.64 7.00
C LYS A 333 -21.20 -7.80 6.07
N ILE A 334 -20.01 -7.93 6.64
CA ILE A 334 -18.75 -8.07 5.90
C ILE A 334 -18.79 -9.35 5.07
N LEU A 335 -19.38 -10.41 5.61
CA LEU A 335 -19.62 -11.66 4.90
C LEU A 335 -20.48 -11.44 3.65
N VAL A 336 -21.65 -10.82 3.79
CA VAL A 336 -22.58 -10.59 2.66
C VAL A 336 -21.93 -9.74 1.58
N GLN A 337 -21.30 -8.62 1.95
CA GLN A 337 -20.60 -7.75 0.99
C GLN A 337 -19.49 -8.50 0.24
N THR A 338 -18.68 -9.26 0.98
CA THR A 338 -17.58 -10.03 0.41
C THR A 338 -18.09 -11.13 -0.53
N LEU A 339 -19.03 -11.94 -0.06
CA LEU A 339 -19.56 -13.07 -0.82
C LEU A 339 -20.38 -12.64 -2.02
N TYR A 340 -21.09 -11.51 -1.95
CA TYR A 340 -21.85 -10.99 -3.08
C TYR A 340 -20.97 -10.73 -4.30
N GLU A 341 -19.84 -10.03 -4.09
CA GLU A 341 -18.87 -9.76 -5.16
C GLU A 341 -18.16 -11.04 -5.61
N MET A 342 -17.75 -11.91 -4.67
CA MET A 342 -17.16 -13.21 -4.99
C MET A 342 -18.08 -14.07 -5.87
N PHE A 343 -19.37 -14.13 -5.54
CA PHE A 343 -20.38 -14.92 -6.25
C PHE A 343 -20.60 -14.37 -7.66
N ASN A 344 -20.72 -13.04 -7.80
CA ASN A 344 -20.84 -12.39 -9.10
C ASN A 344 -19.60 -12.62 -9.98
N ASN A 345 -18.40 -12.62 -9.42
CA ASN A 345 -17.17 -12.90 -10.18
C ASN A 345 -16.99 -14.38 -10.56
N ASN A 346 -17.72 -15.29 -9.89
CA ASN A 346 -17.56 -16.74 -10.03
C ASN A 346 -18.90 -17.47 -10.28
N LEU A 347 -19.84 -16.81 -10.98
CA LEU A 347 -21.21 -17.31 -11.23
C LEU A 347 -21.27 -18.75 -11.74
N GLN A 348 -20.32 -19.14 -12.59
CA GLN A 348 -20.20 -20.51 -13.13
C GLN A 348 -20.19 -21.60 -12.05
N PHE A 349 -19.61 -21.36 -10.86
CA PHE A 349 -19.59 -22.32 -9.76
C PHE A 349 -20.87 -22.26 -8.93
N VAL A 350 -21.41 -21.05 -8.75
CA VAL A 350 -22.69 -20.80 -8.07
C VAL A 350 -23.82 -21.55 -8.79
N CYS A 351 -23.88 -21.48 -10.13
CA CYS A 351 -24.87 -22.18 -10.93
C CYS A 351 -24.81 -23.71 -10.79
N LYS A 352 -23.60 -24.29 -10.68
CA LYS A 352 -23.44 -25.75 -10.54
C LYS A 352 -24.03 -26.31 -9.24
N LYS A 353 -24.14 -25.50 -8.20
CA LYS A 353 -24.71 -25.90 -6.89
C LYS A 353 -26.15 -25.41 -6.68
N LEU A 354 -26.78 -24.85 -7.72
CA LEU A 354 -28.13 -24.26 -7.64
C LEU A 354 -29.14 -25.20 -6.98
N ARG A 355 -29.21 -26.46 -7.42
CA ARG A 355 -30.16 -27.48 -6.90
C ARG A 355 -29.99 -27.71 -5.40
N THR A 356 -28.74 -27.87 -4.95
CA THR A 356 -28.42 -28.06 -3.53
C THR A 356 -28.88 -26.85 -2.71
N PHE A 357 -28.57 -25.63 -3.17
CA PHE A 357 -28.94 -24.42 -2.44
C PHE A 357 -30.45 -24.15 -2.42
N THR A 358 -31.18 -24.45 -3.49
CA THR A 358 -32.65 -24.31 -3.53
C THR A 358 -33.36 -25.23 -2.55
N ILE A 359 -33.01 -26.52 -2.50
CA ILE A 359 -33.71 -27.51 -1.65
C ILE A 359 -33.60 -27.14 -0.16
N TYR A 360 -32.42 -26.69 0.27
CA TYR A 360 -32.20 -26.34 1.67
C TYR A 360 -32.70 -24.95 2.05
N ALA A 361 -32.77 -23.99 1.13
CA ALA A 361 -33.34 -22.67 1.41
C ALA A 361 -34.87 -22.72 1.57
N GLU A 362 -35.52 -23.75 1.04
CA GLU A 362 -36.96 -24.00 1.22
C GLU A 362 -37.29 -24.52 2.63
N GLN A 363 -36.30 -24.98 3.40
CA GLN A 363 -36.46 -25.28 4.81
C GLN A 363 -36.30 -23.98 5.60
N GLU A 364 -37.39 -23.49 6.22
CA GLU A 364 -37.39 -22.22 6.96
C GLU A 364 -36.40 -22.29 8.14
N GLN A 365 -35.33 -21.49 8.10
CA GLN A 365 -34.30 -21.42 9.15
C GLN A 365 -34.18 -20.00 9.73
N GLU A 366 -33.44 -19.87 10.83
CA GLU A 366 -33.18 -18.58 11.46
C GLU A 366 -32.43 -17.62 10.51
N LEU A 367 -32.98 -16.42 10.29
CA LEU A 367 -32.40 -15.35 9.46
C LEU A 367 -30.97 -14.94 9.87
N PHE A 368 -30.56 -15.25 11.11
CA PHE A 368 -29.25 -14.88 11.65
C PHE A 368 -28.20 -15.99 11.51
N ASN A 369 -28.61 -17.17 11.05
CA ASN A 369 -27.68 -18.25 10.73
C ASN A 369 -26.86 -17.85 9.50
N LYS A 370 -25.53 -17.74 9.66
CA LYS A 370 -24.63 -17.31 8.58
C LYS A 370 -24.66 -18.28 7.39
N ASP A 371 -24.81 -19.58 7.62
CA ASP A 371 -24.97 -20.57 6.54
C ASP A 371 -26.26 -20.31 5.77
N PHE A 372 -27.36 -20.03 6.46
CA PHE A 372 -28.62 -19.67 5.82
C PHE A 372 -28.49 -18.37 5.00
N ILE A 373 -27.84 -17.34 5.55
CA ILE A 373 -27.54 -16.09 4.83
C ILE A 373 -26.76 -16.35 3.53
N VAL A 374 -25.72 -17.18 3.58
CA VAL A 374 -24.90 -17.55 2.40
C VAL A 374 -25.77 -18.22 1.33
N ARG A 375 -26.67 -19.11 1.73
CA ARG A 375 -27.59 -19.82 0.81
C ARG A 375 -28.58 -18.85 0.16
N ILE A 376 -29.20 -17.96 0.95
CA ILE A 376 -30.09 -16.92 0.42
C ILE A 376 -29.34 -15.98 -0.51
N LEU A 377 -28.13 -15.54 -0.14
CA LEU A 377 -27.29 -14.69 -0.97
C LEU A 377 -26.93 -15.36 -2.30
N THR A 378 -26.66 -16.67 -2.29
CA THR A 378 -26.43 -17.47 -3.50
C THR A 378 -27.65 -17.36 -4.44
N LEU A 379 -28.85 -17.62 -3.91
CA LEU A 379 -30.09 -17.53 -4.69
C LEU A 379 -30.40 -16.10 -5.15
N TYR A 380 -30.04 -15.09 -4.35
CA TYR A 380 -30.19 -13.68 -4.69
C TYR A 380 -29.36 -13.31 -5.92
N VAL A 381 -28.06 -13.67 -5.91
CA VAL A 381 -27.13 -13.43 -7.02
C VAL A 381 -27.59 -14.18 -8.28
N LEU A 382 -28.04 -15.43 -8.13
CA LEU A 382 -28.58 -16.23 -9.24
C LEU A 382 -29.82 -15.59 -9.86
N LYS A 383 -30.73 -15.04 -9.05
CA LYS A 383 -31.86 -14.30 -9.60
C LYS A 383 -31.40 -13.13 -10.46
N GLN A 384 -30.56 -12.26 -9.90
CA GLN A 384 -30.17 -11.02 -10.57
C GLN A 384 -29.58 -11.29 -11.96
N ASN A 385 -28.89 -12.42 -12.12
CA ASN A 385 -28.19 -12.76 -13.35
C ASN A 385 -28.98 -13.67 -14.31
N PHE A 386 -29.96 -14.47 -13.84
CA PHE A 386 -30.61 -15.51 -14.66
C PHE A 386 -32.15 -15.48 -14.70
N SER A 387 -32.80 -14.44 -14.18
CA SER A 387 -34.27 -14.25 -14.28
C SER A 387 -35.09 -15.47 -13.86
N ILE A 388 -34.63 -16.21 -12.85
CA ILE A 388 -35.28 -17.44 -12.38
C ILE A 388 -36.67 -17.11 -11.81
N LYS A 389 -37.73 -17.72 -12.38
CA LYS A 389 -39.12 -17.59 -11.89
C LYS A 389 -39.24 -18.14 -10.46
N ARG A 390 -39.86 -17.36 -9.57
CA ARG A 390 -39.79 -17.55 -8.11
C ARG A 390 -41.02 -18.24 -7.51
N LYS A 391 -40.80 -18.91 -6.37
CA LYS A 391 -41.82 -19.10 -5.32
C LYS A 391 -41.87 -17.87 -4.41
N SER A 392 -43.06 -17.42 -4.02
CA SER A 392 -43.30 -16.20 -3.21
C SER A 392 -42.59 -16.17 -1.85
N ASN A 393 -42.29 -17.35 -1.28
CA ASN A 393 -41.78 -17.46 0.10
C ASN A 393 -40.33 -16.97 0.30
N LEU A 394 -39.51 -16.86 -0.75
CA LEU A 394 -38.11 -16.43 -0.64
C LEU A 394 -37.91 -14.91 -0.76
N GLU A 395 -38.92 -14.17 -1.23
CA GLU A 395 -38.79 -12.73 -1.51
C GLU A 395 -38.46 -11.90 -0.27
N LYS A 396 -39.00 -12.29 0.88
CA LYS A 396 -38.71 -11.68 2.19
C LYS A 396 -37.22 -11.76 2.57
N TYR A 397 -36.52 -12.84 2.22
CA TYR A 397 -35.11 -13.02 2.58
C TYR A 397 -34.18 -12.25 1.65
N PHE A 398 -34.54 -12.10 0.38
CA PHE A 398 -33.79 -11.28 -0.58
C PHE A 398 -33.77 -9.81 -0.18
N LEU A 399 -34.88 -9.33 0.33
CA LEU A 399 -35.02 -7.99 0.86
C LEU A 399 -34.14 -7.76 2.10
N TYR A 400 -34.00 -8.78 2.95
CA TYR A 400 -33.04 -8.76 4.06
C TYR A 400 -31.58 -8.67 3.57
N ILE A 401 -31.22 -9.42 2.51
CA ILE A 401 -29.91 -9.29 1.86
C ILE A 401 -29.71 -7.87 1.29
N ASP A 402 -30.71 -7.32 0.59
CA ASP A 402 -30.68 -5.94 0.07
C ASP A 402 -30.40 -4.91 1.16
N LEU A 403 -31.07 -5.06 2.31
CA LEU A 403 -30.90 -4.17 3.45
C LEU A 403 -29.52 -4.33 4.10
N LEU A 404 -28.99 -5.55 4.23
CA LEU A 404 -27.62 -5.77 4.72
C LEU A 404 -26.54 -5.23 3.77
N CYS A 405 -26.82 -5.20 2.46
CA CYS A 405 -25.95 -4.54 1.50
C CYS A 405 -25.94 -3.01 1.67
N LYS A 406 -27.09 -2.41 2.02
CA LYS A 406 -27.27 -0.94 2.13
C LYS A 406 -26.99 -0.35 3.51
N GLN A 407 -27.28 -1.08 4.59
CA GLN A 407 -27.09 -0.60 5.96
C GLN A 407 -26.29 -1.57 6.83
N PRO A 408 -25.45 -1.07 7.76
CA PRO A 408 -24.46 -1.90 8.45
C PRO A 408 -24.99 -2.87 9.50
N ASP A 409 -26.07 -2.50 10.19
CA ASP A 409 -26.43 -3.10 11.48
C ASP A 409 -27.77 -3.84 11.38
N ARG A 410 -27.78 -5.08 11.90
CA ARG A 410 -28.97 -5.93 12.01
C ARG A 410 -30.09 -5.23 12.76
N LEU A 411 -29.77 -4.47 13.81
CA LEU A 411 -30.75 -3.75 14.61
C LEU A 411 -31.31 -2.55 13.84
N SER A 412 -30.48 -1.84 13.07
CA SER A 412 -30.91 -0.80 12.14
C SER A 412 -31.88 -1.34 11.09
N VAL A 413 -31.57 -2.49 10.49
CA VAL A 413 -32.44 -3.18 9.53
C VAL A 413 -33.79 -3.53 10.16
N MET A 414 -33.80 -4.01 11.41
CA MET A 414 -35.05 -4.32 12.14
C MET A 414 -35.85 -3.06 12.48
N LYS A 415 -35.20 -1.94 12.82
CA LYS A 415 -35.84 -0.63 13.03
C LYS A 415 -36.50 -0.12 11.75
N ASP A 416 -35.79 -0.14 10.64
CA ASP A 416 -36.33 0.28 9.34
C ASP A 416 -37.55 -0.55 8.94
N ASN A 417 -37.51 -1.88 9.18
CA ASN A 417 -38.66 -2.73 8.94
C ASN A 417 -39.88 -2.39 9.81
N LEU A 418 -39.67 -2.02 11.08
CA LEU A 418 -40.76 -1.56 11.94
C LEU A 418 -41.34 -0.23 11.46
N ILE A 419 -40.49 0.69 10.98
CA ILE A 419 -40.93 1.95 10.41
C ILE A 419 -41.78 1.68 9.17
N HIS A 420 -41.32 0.85 8.23
CA HIS A 420 -42.12 0.46 7.07
C HIS A 420 -43.47 -0.17 7.45
N LEU A 421 -43.52 -1.01 8.50
CA LEU A 421 -44.77 -1.55 9.05
C LEU A 421 -45.72 -0.43 9.50
N ILE A 422 -45.22 0.55 10.25
CA ILE A 422 -46.01 1.69 10.75
C ILE A 422 -46.57 2.52 9.59
N ARG A 423 -45.82 2.62 8.50
CA ARG A 423 -46.23 3.34 7.29
C ARG A 423 -47.30 2.61 6.46
N ASN A 424 -47.71 1.40 6.86
CA ASN A 424 -48.56 0.49 6.07
C ASN A 424 -47.98 0.19 4.69
N GLU A 425 -46.66 0.30 4.52
CA GLU A 425 -46.00 -0.08 3.29
C GLU A 425 -45.98 -1.61 3.19
N LYS A 426 -46.08 -2.17 1.97
CA LYS A 426 -46.14 -3.62 1.74
C LYS A 426 -44.77 -4.26 2.01
N TYR A 427 -44.39 -4.37 3.27
CA TYR A 427 -43.21 -5.10 3.72
C TYR A 427 -43.65 -6.23 4.65
N LYS A 428 -43.48 -7.48 4.18
CA LYS A 428 -43.84 -8.67 4.95
C LYS A 428 -42.60 -9.48 5.29
N ASP A 429 -42.47 -9.81 6.58
CA ASP A 429 -41.85 -11.04 7.09
C ASP A 429 -40.37 -11.09 7.53
N VAL A 430 -39.69 -9.98 7.89
CA VAL A 430 -38.39 -10.08 8.60
C VAL A 430 -38.54 -10.67 10.01
N PHE A 431 -39.72 -10.55 10.62
CA PHE A 431 -40.01 -10.94 12.00
C PHE A 431 -40.78 -12.27 12.17
N LYS A 432 -40.90 -13.11 11.12
CA LYS A 432 -41.55 -14.44 11.22
C LYS A 432 -40.77 -15.47 12.05
N ILE A 433 -39.74 -15.05 12.77
CA ILE A 433 -38.88 -15.89 13.61
C ILE A 433 -39.61 -16.25 14.91
N LYS A 434 -39.52 -17.52 15.32
CA LYS A 434 -39.89 -17.97 16.68
C LYS A 434 -38.62 -18.05 17.52
N ASN A 435 -38.68 -17.47 18.73
CA ASN A 435 -37.74 -17.61 19.84
C ASN A 435 -36.25 -17.36 19.54
N SER A 436 -35.77 -16.14 19.77
CA SER A 436 -34.33 -15.86 19.91
C SER A 436 -33.90 -16.00 21.37
N LYS A 437 -32.65 -16.35 21.65
CA LYS A 437 -32.07 -16.24 23.01
C LYS A 437 -31.59 -14.82 23.34
N ASN A 438 -31.48 -13.95 22.33
CA ASN A 438 -31.05 -12.57 22.50
C ASN A 438 -32.24 -11.68 22.89
N ASP A 439 -32.13 -10.98 24.02
CA ASP A 439 -33.21 -10.16 24.57
C ASP A 439 -33.60 -8.99 23.69
N THR A 440 -32.62 -8.31 23.08
CA THR A 440 -32.86 -7.22 22.13
C THR A 440 -33.65 -7.71 20.91
N ILE A 441 -33.27 -8.86 20.33
CA ILE A 441 -33.97 -9.44 19.18
C ILE A 441 -35.37 -9.89 19.59
N ASN A 442 -35.53 -10.51 20.76
CA ASN A 442 -36.83 -10.89 21.30
C ASN A 442 -37.74 -9.68 21.53
N PHE A 443 -37.19 -8.59 22.06
CA PHE A 443 -37.91 -7.34 22.25
C PHE A 443 -38.43 -6.83 20.91
N MET A 444 -37.58 -6.73 19.90
CA MET A 444 -37.95 -6.26 18.56
C MET A 444 -39.02 -7.16 17.91
N ILE A 445 -38.96 -8.48 18.09
CA ILE A 445 -40.00 -9.41 17.61
C ILE A 445 -41.34 -9.18 18.32
N LEU A 446 -41.33 -8.97 19.65
CA LEU A 446 -42.55 -8.74 20.41
C LEU A 446 -43.16 -7.37 20.08
N LEU A 447 -42.32 -6.35 19.90
CA LEU A 447 -42.73 -5.02 19.43
C LEU A 447 -43.40 -5.12 18.06
N TYR A 448 -42.77 -5.81 17.09
CA TYR A 448 -43.36 -6.06 15.77
C TYR A 448 -44.75 -6.72 15.87
N LYS A 449 -44.86 -7.82 16.62
CA LYS A 449 -46.13 -8.56 16.77
C LYS A 449 -47.21 -7.71 17.44
N GLY A 450 -46.85 -6.92 18.44
CA GLY A 450 -47.76 -6.01 19.11
C GLY A 450 -48.28 -4.91 18.19
N LEU A 451 -47.40 -4.30 17.39
CA LEU A 451 -47.74 -3.27 16.41
C LEU A 451 -48.62 -3.84 15.28
N GLN A 452 -48.27 -5.00 14.73
CA GLN A 452 -49.04 -5.66 13.68
C GLN A 452 -50.47 -5.99 14.14
N ARG A 453 -50.64 -6.42 15.40
CA ARG A 453 -51.95 -6.74 15.99
C ARG A 453 -52.69 -5.51 16.52
N LYS A 454 -52.10 -4.30 16.42
CA LYS A 454 -52.59 -3.07 17.02
C LYS A 454 -52.93 -3.23 18.52
N ASN A 455 -52.18 -4.09 19.22
CA ASN A 455 -52.44 -4.42 20.62
C ASN A 455 -51.69 -3.45 21.56
N ILE A 456 -52.26 -2.26 21.76
CA ILE A 456 -51.67 -1.20 22.58
C ILE A 456 -51.37 -1.69 24.00
N ASN A 457 -52.30 -2.40 24.65
CA ASN A 457 -52.12 -2.90 26.01
C ASN A 457 -51.01 -3.97 26.08
N GLY A 458 -50.88 -4.82 25.06
CA GLY A 458 -49.79 -5.78 24.95
C GLY A 458 -48.43 -5.13 24.73
N LEU A 459 -48.39 -4.01 23.99
CA LEU A 459 -47.17 -3.22 23.76
C LEU A 459 -46.70 -2.51 25.03
N ILE A 460 -47.62 -1.92 25.81
CA ILE A 460 -47.27 -1.28 27.09
C ILE A 460 -46.67 -2.29 28.08
N LYS A 461 -47.15 -3.54 28.06
CA LYS A 461 -46.59 -4.62 28.89
C LYS A 461 -45.12 -4.94 28.56
N LEU A 462 -44.59 -4.49 27.43
CA LEU A 462 -43.16 -4.63 27.13
C LEU A 462 -42.28 -3.80 28.08
N ASN A 463 -42.77 -2.66 28.59
CA ASN A 463 -42.05 -1.85 29.60
C ASN A 463 -41.77 -2.64 30.88
N ASN A 464 -42.68 -3.56 31.24
CA ASN A 464 -42.52 -4.39 32.43
C ASN A 464 -41.65 -5.63 32.17
N LYS A 465 -41.52 -6.03 30.91
CA LYS A 465 -40.81 -7.25 30.50
C LYS A 465 -39.36 -6.99 30.09
N PHE A 466 -39.02 -5.74 29.79
CA PHE A 466 -37.69 -5.35 29.34
C PHE A 466 -37.32 -4.03 29.98
N LYS A 467 -36.10 -3.95 30.54
CA LYS A 467 -35.56 -2.72 31.11
C LYS A 467 -35.28 -1.69 30.02
N ASN A 468 -35.36 -0.42 30.39
CA ASN A 468 -35.07 0.73 29.53
C ASN A 468 -36.01 0.87 28.31
N VAL A 469 -37.22 0.30 28.40
CA VAL A 469 -38.28 0.47 27.40
C VAL A 469 -39.33 1.43 27.95
N ASN A 470 -39.49 2.57 27.28
CA ASN A 470 -40.43 3.63 27.67
C ASN A 470 -41.50 3.82 26.59
N LEU A 471 -42.41 2.85 26.43
CA LEU A 471 -43.59 2.99 25.56
C LEU A 471 -44.77 3.58 26.34
N SER A 472 -45.32 4.70 25.88
CA SER A 472 -46.56 5.28 26.42
C SER A 472 -47.71 5.14 25.41
N LYS A 473 -48.95 5.29 25.88
CA LYS A 473 -50.12 5.40 24.97
C LYS A 473 -49.97 6.56 23.99
N SER A 474 -49.40 7.69 24.44
CA SER A 474 -49.19 8.86 23.57
C SER A 474 -48.22 8.56 22.41
N ILE A 475 -47.12 7.83 22.67
CA ILE A 475 -46.19 7.41 21.61
C ILE A 475 -46.84 6.41 20.66
N LEU A 476 -47.65 5.46 21.17
CA LEU A 476 -48.24 4.39 20.35
C LEU A 476 -49.41 4.85 19.47
N LEU A 477 -50.11 5.92 19.86
CA LEU A 477 -51.27 6.44 19.13
C LEU A 477 -50.89 7.43 18.04
N ASP A 478 -49.73 8.09 18.17
CA ASP A 478 -49.21 9.00 17.16
C ASP A 478 -48.13 8.35 16.29
N ARG A 479 -48.35 8.36 14.97
CA ARG A 479 -47.46 7.70 14.01
C ARG A 479 -46.08 8.34 13.99
N GLU A 480 -46.00 9.66 13.98
CA GLU A 480 -44.70 10.37 13.91
C GLU A 480 -43.88 10.16 15.18
N SER A 481 -44.52 10.25 16.35
CA SER A 481 -43.91 9.95 17.64
C SER A 481 -43.40 8.51 17.71
N LEU A 482 -44.18 7.54 17.21
CA LEU A 482 -43.76 6.15 17.17
C LEU A 482 -42.57 5.92 16.23
N GLU A 483 -42.59 6.49 15.02
CA GLU A 483 -41.48 6.39 14.08
C GLU A 483 -40.20 7.01 14.67
N LYS A 484 -40.31 8.18 15.30
CA LYS A 484 -39.20 8.87 15.96
C LYS A 484 -38.65 8.05 17.13
N TRP A 485 -39.53 7.44 17.92
CA TRP A 485 -39.14 6.59 19.04
C TRP A 485 -38.39 5.33 18.57
N ILE A 486 -38.87 4.66 17.51
CA ILE A 486 -38.19 3.46 16.96
C ILE A 486 -36.82 3.80 16.39
N LYS A 487 -36.66 4.97 15.75
CA LYS A 487 -35.34 5.43 15.30
C LYS A 487 -34.39 5.63 16.48
N ASN A 488 -34.87 6.23 17.56
CA ASN A 488 -34.05 6.70 18.66
C ASN A 488 -33.83 5.69 19.79
N ILE A 489 -34.59 4.59 19.85
CA ILE A 489 -34.42 3.60 20.92
C ILE A 489 -33.02 2.99 20.87
N ASP A 490 -32.28 3.05 21.98
CA ASP A 490 -31.03 2.33 22.11
C ASP A 490 -31.31 0.86 22.43
N LEU A 491 -31.07 0.01 21.43
CA LEU A 491 -31.36 -1.41 21.51
C LEU A 491 -30.28 -2.20 22.29
N ASN A 492 -29.11 -1.59 22.53
CA ASN A 492 -27.99 -2.23 23.24
C ASN A 492 -28.20 -2.30 24.76
N ILE A 493 -29.05 -1.42 25.30
CA ILE A 493 -29.34 -1.34 26.74
C ILE A 493 -30.59 -2.13 27.15
N ILE A 494 -31.27 -2.77 26.20
CA ILE A 494 -32.49 -3.55 26.44
C ILE A 494 -32.12 -4.95 26.92
N LYS A 495 -32.62 -5.33 28.09
CA LYS A 495 -32.45 -6.65 28.70
C LYS A 495 -33.78 -7.09 29.32
N LYS A 496 -34.08 -8.40 29.32
CA LYS A 496 -35.26 -8.91 30.03
C LYS A 496 -35.15 -8.73 31.54
#